data_AF-A0A2E7PRN9-F1
#
_entry.id   AF-A0A2E7PRN9-F1
#
_cell.length_a   1.000
_cell.length_b   1.000
_cell.length_c   1.000
_cell.angle_alpha   90.00
_cell.angle_beta   90.00
_cell.angle_gamma   90.00
#
_symmetry.space_group_name_H-M   'P 1'
#
loop_
_entity.id
_entity.type
_entity.pdbx_description
1 polymer ?
#
loop_
_entity_poly.entity_id
_entity_poly.type
_entity_poly.pdbx_seq_one_letter_code
_entity_poly.pdbx_strand_id
1 'polypeptide(L)' 'MIGRYTRPEMRDIWTEQRKLEIWLDIELLAAEALCDEGLVPKKHLK' A
#
# COMPACT_ATOMS: atom_id res chain seq x y z
N MET A 1 0.36 18.24 -4.96
CA MET A 1 1.39 19.29 -5.09
C MET A 1 1.03 20.27 -6.21
N ILE A 2 1.44 21.54 -6.15
CA ILE A 2 1.11 22.53 -7.18
C ILE A 2 1.94 22.27 -8.45
N GLY A 3 1.26 22.11 -9.60
CA GLY A 3 1.88 21.69 -10.86
C GLY A 3 3.06 22.54 -11.32
N ARG A 4 3.01 23.86 -11.08
CA ARG A 4 4.06 24.83 -11.47
C ARG A 4 5.42 24.58 -10.81
N TYR A 5 5.45 24.02 -9.61
CA TYR A 5 6.68 23.87 -8.81
C TYR A 5 7.04 22.41 -8.54
N THR A 6 6.36 21.48 -9.23
CA THR A 6 6.49 20.05 -8.95
C THR A 6 7.01 19.32 -10.18
N ARG A 7 8.13 18.61 -10.01
CA ARG A 7 8.63 17.65 -10.99
C ARG A 7 7.61 16.51 -11.17
N PRO A 8 7.33 16.05 -12.41
CA PRO A 8 6.35 14.98 -12.66
C PRO A 8 6.58 13.74 -11.78
N GLU A 9 7.83 13.27 -11.69
CA GLU A 9 8.23 12.13 -10.84
C GLU A 9 7.81 12.29 -9.36
N MET A 10 7.95 13.50 -8.81
CA MET A 10 7.53 13.78 -7.44
C MET A 10 6.00 13.81 -7.33
N ARG A 11 5.31 14.36 -8.33
CA ARG A 11 3.85 14.40 -8.33
C ARG A 11 3.26 13.00 -8.26
N ASP A 12 3.81 12.07 -9.02
CA ASP A 12 3.29 10.71 -9.18
C ASP A 12 3.35 9.93 -7.85
N ILE A 13 4.42 10.13 -7.07
CA ILE A 13 4.58 9.55 -5.73
C ILE A 13 3.48 10.02 -4.77
N TRP A 14 3.10 11.30 -4.86
CA TRP A 14 2.14 11.93 -3.95
C TRP A 14 0.69 11.92 -4.50
N THR A 15 0.39 11.04 -5.46
CA THR A 15 -0.99 10.83 -5.91
C THR A 15 -1.76 10.01 -4.88
N GLU A 16 -3.08 10.25 -4.76
CA GLU A 16 -3.92 9.42 -3.88
C GLU A 16 -3.92 7.96 -4.32
N GLN A 17 -3.86 7.68 -5.62
CA GLN A 17 -3.71 6.32 -6.15
C GLN A 17 -2.47 5.63 -5.58
N ARG A 18 -1.29 6.27 -5.67
CA ARG A 18 -0.04 5.69 -5.17
C ARG A 18 -0.07 5.47 -3.66
N LYS A 19 -0.68 6.39 -2.91
CA LYS A 19 -0.89 6.24 -1.47
C LYS A 19 -1.75 5.02 -1.14
N LEU A 20 -2.87 4.84 -1.83
CA LEU A 20 -3.77 3.71 -1.62
C LEU A 20 -3.12 2.37 -2.01
N GLU A 21 -2.33 2.34 -3.08
CA GLU A 21 -1.51 1.17 -3.43
C GLU A 21 -0.54 0.79 -2.31
N ILE A 22 0.22 1.76 -1.80
CA ILE A 22 1.17 1.51 -0.70
C ILE A 22 0.44 1.01 0.56
N TRP A 23 -0.73 1.58 0.88
CA TRP A 23 -1.51 1.09 2.01
C TRP A 23 -2.01 -0.33 1.80
N LEU A 24 -2.48 -0.67 0.60
CA LEU A 24 -2.87 -2.04 0.28
C LEU A 24 -1.69 -3.02 0.42
N ASP A 25 -0.52 -2.66 -0.10
CA ASP A 25 0.69 -3.48 0.03
C ASP A 25 1.06 -3.73 1.50
N ILE A 26 0.97 -2.70 2.34
CA ILE A 26 1.23 -2.81 3.78
C ILE A 26 0.21 -3.74 4.44
N GLU A 27 -1.08 -3.57 4.15
CA GLU A 27 -2.14 -4.40 4.74
C GLU A 27 -2.03 -5.86 4.32
N LEU A 28 -1.62 -6.14 3.08
CA LEU A 28 -1.37 -7.51 2.61
C LEU A 28 -0.20 -8.15 3.38
N LEU A 29 0.92 -7.44 3.52
CA LEU A 29 2.06 -7.93 4.30
C LEU A 29 1.71 -8.15 5.78
N ALA A 30 0.90 -7.26 6.36
CA ALA A 30 0.40 -7.44 7.72
C ALA A 30 -0.50 -8.68 7.84
N ALA A 31 -1.40 -8.89 6.88
CA ALA A 31 -2.26 -10.07 6.85
C ALA A 31 -1.48 -11.39 6.65
N GLU A 32 -0.41 -11.36 5.85
CA GLU A 32 0.52 -12.48 5.69
C GLU A 32 1.20 -12.84 7.02
N ALA A 33 1.76 -11.84 7.71
CA ALA A 33 2.38 -12.05 9.02
C ALA A 33 1.38 -12.61 10.05
N LEU A 34 0.15 -12.08 10.10
CA LEU A 34 -0.90 -12.58 11.00
C LEU A 34 -1.31 -14.04 10.68
N CYS A 35 -1.26 -14.44 9.42
CA CYS A 35 -1.52 -15.82 9.03
C CYS A 35 -0.36 -16.75 9.41
N ASP A 36 0.88 -16.29 9.33
CA ASP A 36 2.05 -17.04 9.77
C ASP A 36 2.12 -17.19 11.29
N GLU A 37 1.64 -16.20 12.04
CA GLU A 37 1.43 -16.29 13.49
C GLU A 37 0.21 -17.17 13.88
N GLY A 38 -0.59 -17.61 12.90
CA GLY A 38 -1.75 -18.47 13.11
C GLY A 38 -2.98 -17.75 13.68
N LEU A 39 -2.97 -16.43 13.73
CA LEU A 39 -4.09 -15.61 14.20
C LEU A 39 -5.23 -15.55 13.17
N VAL A 40 -4.90 -15.67 11.88
CA VAL A 40 -5.86 -15.66 10.77
C VAL A 40 -5.69 -16.93 9.92
N PRO A 41 -6.78 -17.60 9.50
CA PRO A 41 -6.65 -18.75 8.61
C PRO A 41 -6.16 -18.36 7.21
N LYS A 42 -5.15 -19.07 6.68
CA LYS A 42 -4.56 -18.82 5.35
C LYS A 42 -5.55 -18.81 4.17
N LYS A 43 -6.73 -19.42 4.32
CA LYS A 43 -7.81 -19.37 3.31
C LYS A 43 -8.37 -17.95 3.06
N HIS A 44 -8.06 -17.00 3.95
CA HIS A 44 -8.50 -15.61 3.85
C HIS A 44 -7.50 -14.71 3.11
N LEU A 45 -6.24 -15.15 2.96
CA LEU A 45 -5.29 -14.56 2.01
C LEU A 45 -5.61 -15.12 0.62
N LYS A 46 -5.79 -14.25 -0.36
CA LYS A 46 -6.22 -14.61 -1.71
C LYS A 46 -5.43 -13.86 -2.76
#